data_AF-X1DVB0-F1
#
_entry.id   AF-X1DVB0-F1
#
_cell.length_a   1.000
_cell.length_b   1.000
_cell.length_c   1.000
_cell.angle_alpha   90.00
_cell.angle_beta   90.00
_cell.angle_gamma   90.00
#
_symmetry.space_group_name_H-M   'P 1'
#
loop_
_entity.id
_entity.type
_entity.pdbx_description
1 polymer ?
#
loop_
_entity_poly.entity_id
_entity_poly.type
_entity_poly.pdbx_seq_one_letter_code
_entity_poly.pdbx_strand_id
1 'polypeptide(L)'
;GIFIEIKISKDDSDYMYNIIQKIIDECGPRMPCSPQEAKGAEIIKKELEETCDEVQIEPFKCHPRAALGWIRIVILLVITSFCLFFLIQLLLELFWAYFLSLLSSILMFLAILIAWEEFFSYKEFIDPLFKEKDSQNVIGKIKPSGEIDKIIIFSGHHDSALQFNLLKYLKHGYVIVIFLGLGTFFLWFLGSLIFGIITIFAFLLNFTLIYDFFLNFAIWLLIIGAIPMLFLFFFVTPGKKAN
;
A
#
# COMPACT_ATOMS: atom_id res chain seq x y z
N GLY A 1 -16.68 -35.39 18.44
CA GLY A 1 -15.34 -35.27 17.86
C GLY A 1 -14.35 -35.45 18.98
N ILE A 2 -13.39 -36.36 18.82
CA ILE A 2 -12.32 -36.54 19.80
C ILE A 2 -11.37 -35.36 19.60
N PHE A 3 -11.39 -34.38 20.50
CA PHE A 3 -10.32 -33.40 20.59
C PHE A 3 -9.11 -34.13 21.18
N ILE A 4 -8.17 -34.51 20.32
CA ILE A 4 -6.87 -34.98 20.77
C ILE A 4 -6.13 -33.74 21.25
N GLU A 5 -5.93 -33.63 22.55
CA GLU A 5 -5.09 -32.60 23.15
C GLU A 5 -3.63 -32.94 22.82
N ILE A 6 -3.10 -32.35 21.75
CA ILE A 6 -1.70 -32.50 21.38
C ILE A 6 -0.88 -31.65 22.37
N LYS A 7 -0.20 -32.32 23.30
CA LYS A 7 0.79 -31.66 24.16
C LYS A 7 2.08 -31.49 23.37
N ILE A 8 2.41 -30.24 23.03
CA ILE A 8 3.70 -29.88 22.44
C ILE A 8 4.76 -30.09 23.54
N SER A 9 5.81 -30.85 23.22
CA SER A 9 6.89 -31.08 24.16
C SER A 9 7.72 -29.79 24.35
N LYS A 10 8.46 -29.71 25.46
CA LYS A 10 9.38 -28.57 25.66
C LYS A 10 10.45 -28.54 24.56
N ASP A 11 10.95 -29.69 24.16
CA ASP A 11 11.99 -29.81 23.14
C ASP A 11 11.51 -29.29 21.78
N ASP A 12 10.27 -29.60 21.38
CA ASP A 12 9.67 -29.09 20.13
C ASP A 12 9.48 -27.57 20.18
N SER A 13 9.04 -27.04 21.33
CA SER A 13 8.90 -25.60 21.53
C SER A 13 10.26 -24.90 21.47
N ASP A 14 11.27 -25.42 22.18
CA ASP A 14 12.61 -24.85 22.22
C ASP A 14 13.25 -24.89 20.82
N TYR A 15 13.07 -25.98 20.07
CA TYR A 15 13.50 -26.09 18.67
C TYR A 15 12.88 -24.99 17.79
N MET A 16 11.56 -24.78 17.85
CA MET A 16 10.90 -23.70 17.11
C MET A 16 11.42 -22.31 17.50
N TYR A 17 11.61 -22.02 18.79
CA TYR A 17 12.16 -20.74 19.22
C TYR A 17 13.58 -20.53 18.70
N ASN A 18 14.42 -21.57 18.72
CA ASN A 18 15.81 -21.49 18.29
C ASN A 18 15.94 -21.17 16.80
N ILE A 19 15.14 -21.80 15.93
CA ILE A 19 15.19 -21.49 14.49
C ILE A 19 14.69 -20.08 14.19
N ILE A 20 13.62 -19.62 14.87
CA ILE A 20 13.13 -18.24 14.74
C ILE A 20 14.19 -17.24 15.20
N GLN A 21 14.79 -17.49 16.36
CA GLN A 21 15.84 -16.63 16.93
C GLN A 21 17.06 -16.56 16.02
N LYS A 22 17.49 -17.70 15.46
CA LYS A 22 18.58 -17.77 14.47
C LYS A 22 18.30 -16.90 13.25
N ILE A 23 17.10 -16.99 12.67
CA ILE A 23 16.70 -16.15 11.52
C ILE A 23 16.73 -14.66 11.90
N ILE A 24 16.26 -14.29 13.10
CA ILE A 24 16.26 -12.91 13.57
C ILE A 24 17.68 -12.38 13.75
N ASP A 25 18.53 -13.12 14.47
CA ASP A 25 19.88 -12.68 14.84
C ASP A 25 20.83 -12.66 13.64
N GLU A 26 20.72 -13.66 12.76
CA GLU A 26 21.61 -13.76 11.61
C GLU A 26 21.18 -12.86 10.43
N CYS A 27 19.88 -12.70 10.18
CA CYS A 27 19.41 -11.94 9.01
C CYS A 27 19.05 -10.49 9.35
N GLY A 28 18.57 -10.22 10.58
CA GLY A 28 17.99 -8.92 10.92
C GLY A 28 16.65 -8.68 10.19
N PRO A 29 16.27 -7.41 9.91
CA PRO A 29 15.11 -7.07 9.07
C PRO A 29 15.27 -7.59 7.63
N ARG A 30 14.25 -8.28 7.12
CA ARG A 30 14.24 -9.03 5.85
C ARG A 30 13.15 -8.48 4.94
N MET A 31 13.27 -7.23 4.52
CA MET A 31 12.32 -6.66 3.56
C MET A 31 12.26 -7.51 2.27
N PRO A 32 11.10 -7.58 1.58
CA PRO A 32 11.02 -8.26 0.30
C PRO A 32 12.09 -7.81 -0.70
N CYS A 33 12.68 -8.76 -1.43
CA CYS A 33 13.77 -8.55 -2.39
C CYS A 33 15.06 -7.97 -1.77
N SER A 34 15.32 -8.22 -0.48
CA SER A 34 16.55 -7.79 0.19
C SER A 34 17.56 -8.94 0.29
N PRO A 35 18.87 -8.66 0.37
CA PRO A 35 19.86 -9.70 0.67
C PRO A 35 19.58 -10.44 1.99
N GLN A 36 18.93 -9.79 2.95
CA GLN A 36 18.54 -10.38 4.23
C GLN A 36 17.39 -11.38 4.08
N GLU A 37 16.41 -11.08 3.22
CA GLU A 37 15.37 -12.03 2.84
C GLU A 37 15.99 -13.27 2.17
N ALA A 38 16.91 -13.08 1.20
CA ALA A 38 17.63 -14.19 0.58
C ALA A 38 18.42 -15.02 1.60
N LYS A 39 19.09 -14.36 2.58
CA LYS A 39 19.78 -15.07 3.67
C LYS A 39 18.79 -15.86 4.53
N GLY A 40 17.61 -15.31 4.81
CA GLY A 40 16.55 -16.02 5.54
C GLY A 40 16.05 -17.25 4.78
N ALA A 41 15.86 -17.11 3.47
CA ALA A 41 15.49 -18.22 2.59
C ALA A 41 16.53 -19.36 2.62
N GLU A 42 17.84 -19.03 2.62
CA GLU A 42 18.91 -20.04 2.74
C GLU A 42 18.92 -20.76 4.09
N ILE A 43 18.61 -20.07 5.20
CA ILE A 43 18.49 -20.71 6.52
C ILE A 43 17.30 -21.68 6.52
N ILE A 44 16.15 -21.24 6.02
CA ILE A 44 14.92 -22.07 5.94
C ILE A 44 15.13 -23.27 5.02
N LYS A 45 15.80 -23.07 3.88
CA LYS A 45 16.13 -24.16 2.96
C LYS A 45 16.91 -25.26 3.66
N LYS A 46 17.98 -24.91 4.38
CA LYS A 46 18.80 -25.87 5.13
C LYS A 46 18.00 -26.62 6.19
N GLU A 47 17.09 -25.91 6.88
CA GLU A 47 16.22 -26.54 7.87
C GLU A 47 15.28 -27.58 7.24
N LEU A 48 14.70 -27.24 6.08
CA LEU A 48 13.82 -28.15 5.35
C LEU A 48 14.59 -29.34 4.78
N GLU A 49 15.86 -29.19 4.40
CA GLU A 49 16.70 -30.27 3.87
C GLU A 49 16.94 -31.40 4.90
N GLU A 50 16.73 -31.15 6.18
CA GLU A 50 16.84 -32.18 7.23
C GLU A 50 15.69 -33.19 7.22
N THR A 51 14.53 -32.82 6.66
CA THR A 51 13.29 -33.61 6.78
C THR A 51 12.53 -33.81 5.46
N CYS A 52 12.69 -32.92 4.48
CA CYS A 52 12.03 -33.00 3.19
C CYS A 52 12.86 -33.79 2.18
N ASP A 53 12.20 -34.53 1.29
CA ASP A 53 12.85 -35.29 0.22
C ASP A 53 13.40 -34.40 -0.91
N GLU A 54 12.79 -33.23 -1.11
CA GLU A 54 13.18 -32.25 -2.10
C GLU A 54 12.97 -30.84 -1.53
N VAL A 55 14.01 -30.01 -1.62
CA VAL A 55 13.93 -28.60 -1.23
C VAL A 55 14.49 -27.75 -2.35
N GLN A 56 13.75 -26.72 -2.73
CA GLN A 56 14.18 -25.79 -3.76
C GLN A 56 13.93 -24.34 -3.35
N ILE A 57 14.79 -23.46 -3.87
CA ILE A 57 14.53 -22.03 -3.91
C ILE A 57 13.90 -21.74 -5.26
N GLU A 58 12.68 -21.23 -5.24
CA GLU A 58 11.94 -20.83 -6.44
C GLU A 58 12.07 -19.31 -6.61
N PRO A 59 12.87 -18.83 -7.58
CA PRO A 59 13.05 -17.41 -7.79
C PRO A 59 11.82 -16.80 -8.48
N PHE A 60 11.46 -15.58 -8.08
CA PHE A 60 10.47 -14.77 -8.76
C PHE A 60 10.90 -13.30 -8.76
N LYS A 61 10.13 -12.46 -9.46
CA LYS A 61 10.36 -11.02 -9.51
C LYS A 61 9.13 -10.27 -9.08
N CYS A 62 9.32 -9.15 -8.39
CA CYS A 62 8.24 -8.27 -8.00
C CYS A 62 8.71 -6.82 -7.82
N HIS A 63 7.77 -5.93 -7.54
CA HIS A 63 7.99 -4.50 -7.30
C HIS A 63 7.78 -4.18 -5.82
N PRO A 64 8.75 -4.45 -4.91
CA PRO A 64 8.52 -4.43 -3.46
C PRO A 64 8.14 -3.06 -2.88
N ARG A 65 8.27 -1.99 -3.67
CA ARG A 65 7.90 -0.62 -3.27
C ARG A 65 6.50 -0.20 -3.73
N ALA A 66 5.82 -0.98 -4.58
CA ALA A 66 4.54 -0.61 -5.15
C ALA A 66 3.40 -0.68 -4.11
N ALA A 67 3.36 -1.76 -3.33
CA ALA A 67 2.32 -2.05 -2.33
C ALA A 67 1.97 -0.89 -1.37
N LEU A 68 2.92 -0.02 -1.06
CA LEU A 68 2.69 1.21 -0.27
C LEU A 68 3.11 2.49 -1.01
N GLY A 69 3.75 2.36 -2.17
CA GLY A 69 4.24 3.48 -2.97
C GLY A 69 3.11 4.26 -3.64
N TRP A 70 1.99 3.59 -3.94
CA TRP A 70 0.79 4.21 -4.53
C TRP A 70 0.24 5.37 -3.69
N ILE A 71 0.37 5.32 -2.36
CA ILE A 71 -0.12 6.36 -1.43
C ILE A 71 0.46 7.72 -1.81
N ARG A 72 1.75 7.77 -2.12
CA ARG A 72 2.42 9.03 -2.52
C ARG A 72 1.91 9.56 -3.85
N ILE A 73 1.71 8.67 -4.82
CA ILE A 73 1.22 9.05 -6.14
C ILE A 73 -0.20 9.61 -6.01
N VAL A 74 -1.08 8.93 -5.28
CA VAL A 74 -2.43 9.40 -4.97
C VAL A 74 -2.41 10.78 -4.32
N ILE A 75 -1.56 11.01 -3.31
CA ILE A 75 -1.47 12.31 -2.64
C ILE A 75 -0.99 13.41 -3.60
N LEU A 76 -0.02 13.14 -4.47
CA LEU A 76 0.42 14.09 -5.49
C LEU A 76 -0.72 14.44 -6.47
N LEU A 77 -1.52 13.45 -6.90
CA LEU A 77 -2.68 13.68 -7.75
C LEU A 77 -3.73 14.55 -7.05
N VAL A 78 -4.01 14.28 -5.76
CA VAL A 78 -4.97 15.05 -4.96
C VAL A 78 -4.51 16.50 -4.76
N ILE A 79 -3.24 16.70 -4.35
CA ILE A 79 -2.68 18.05 -4.18
C ILE A 79 -2.71 18.82 -5.50
N THR A 80 -2.35 18.16 -6.61
CA THR A 80 -2.41 18.78 -7.93
C THR A 80 -3.85 19.18 -8.28
N SER A 81 -4.83 18.34 -8.00
CA SER A 81 -6.26 18.66 -8.18
C SER A 81 -6.71 19.86 -7.34
N PHE A 82 -6.29 19.98 -6.07
CA PHE A 82 -6.52 21.16 -5.25
C PHE A 82 -5.90 22.42 -5.87
N CYS A 83 -4.63 22.35 -6.31
CA CYS A 83 -3.95 23.47 -6.95
C CYS A 83 -4.68 23.92 -8.22
N LEU A 84 -5.15 22.99 -9.05
CA LEU A 84 -5.95 23.29 -10.24
C LEU A 84 -7.27 23.96 -9.86
N PHE A 85 -7.93 23.52 -8.79
CA PHE A 85 -9.15 24.16 -8.31
C PHE A 85 -8.92 25.63 -7.94
N PHE A 86 -7.91 25.95 -7.14
CA PHE A 86 -7.63 27.34 -6.79
C PHE A 86 -7.22 28.18 -8.01
N LEU A 87 -6.52 27.58 -8.98
CA LEU A 87 -6.21 28.26 -10.24
C LEU A 87 -7.47 28.59 -11.04
N ILE A 88 -8.48 27.71 -11.06
CA ILE A 88 -9.78 27.97 -11.71
C ILE A 88 -10.47 29.17 -11.08
N GLN A 89 -10.46 29.27 -9.75
CA GLN A 89 -11.09 30.39 -9.03
C GLN A 89 -10.46 31.75 -9.38
N LEU A 90 -9.20 31.78 -9.80
CA LEU A 90 -8.52 32.99 -10.28
C LEU A 90 -8.81 33.30 -11.76
N LEU A 91 -9.28 32.32 -12.54
CA LEU A 91 -9.41 32.38 -14.00
C LEU A 91 -10.85 32.14 -14.49
N LEU A 92 -11.86 32.37 -13.65
CA LEU A 92 -13.27 32.00 -13.86
C LEU A 92 -13.87 32.46 -15.20
N GLU A 93 -13.43 33.60 -15.73
CA GLU A 93 -13.92 34.19 -16.98
C GLU A 93 -13.27 33.61 -18.26
N LEU A 94 -12.33 32.68 -18.11
CA LEU A 94 -11.49 32.20 -19.20
C LEU A 94 -11.91 30.80 -19.65
N PHE A 95 -11.92 30.55 -20.96
CA PHE A 95 -12.18 29.22 -21.52
C PHE A 95 -11.28 28.12 -20.91
N TRP A 96 -10.10 28.49 -20.43
CA TRP A 96 -9.18 27.58 -19.75
C TRP A 96 -9.74 27.01 -18.43
N ALA A 97 -10.66 27.70 -17.74
CA ALA A 97 -11.30 27.20 -16.52
C ALA A 97 -11.99 25.84 -16.73
N TYR A 98 -12.63 25.64 -17.88
CA TYR A 98 -13.30 24.37 -18.22
C TYR A 98 -12.30 23.21 -18.36
N PHE A 99 -11.22 23.45 -19.11
CA PHE A 99 -10.17 22.45 -19.30
C PHE A 99 -9.51 22.08 -17.97
N LEU A 100 -9.20 23.08 -17.14
CA LEU A 100 -8.62 22.86 -15.82
C LEU A 100 -9.58 22.10 -14.89
N SER A 101 -10.89 22.38 -14.96
CA SER A 101 -11.90 21.70 -14.14
C SER A 101 -12.06 20.23 -14.54
N LEU A 102 -12.05 19.94 -15.84
CA LEU A 102 -12.04 18.58 -16.36
C LEU A 102 -10.77 17.84 -15.94
N LEU A 103 -9.61 18.48 -16.11
CA LEU A 103 -8.33 17.91 -15.70
C LEU A 103 -8.30 17.59 -14.20
N SER A 104 -8.78 18.50 -13.35
CA SER A 104 -8.89 18.28 -11.91
C SER A 104 -9.75 17.04 -11.56
N SER A 105 -10.89 16.89 -12.24
CA SER A 105 -11.78 15.74 -12.06
C SER A 105 -11.13 14.43 -12.53
N ILE A 106 -10.40 14.46 -13.66
CA ILE A 106 -9.65 13.30 -14.18
C ILE A 106 -8.56 12.87 -13.22
N LEU A 107 -7.79 13.82 -12.64
CA LEU A 107 -6.75 13.51 -11.66
C LEU A 107 -7.34 12.81 -10.43
N MET A 108 -8.50 13.26 -9.95
CA MET A 108 -9.19 12.64 -8.82
C MET A 108 -9.78 11.27 -9.15
N PHE A 109 -10.32 11.10 -10.37
CA PHE A 109 -10.73 9.78 -10.84
C PHE A 109 -9.56 8.81 -10.92
N LEU A 110 -8.42 9.24 -11.48
CA LEU A 110 -7.19 8.43 -11.53
C LEU A 110 -6.69 8.08 -10.12
N ALA A 111 -6.75 9.02 -9.18
CA ALA A 111 -6.36 8.79 -7.80
C ALA A 111 -7.24 7.71 -7.13
N ILE A 112 -8.55 7.74 -7.34
CA ILE A 112 -9.49 6.72 -6.86
C ILE A 112 -9.23 5.38 -7.54
N LEU A 113 -9.02 5.36 -8.86
CA LEU A 113 -8.72 4.14 -9.60
C LEU A 113 -7.45 3.46 -9.08
N ILE A 114 -6.37 4.22 -8.90
CA ILE A 114 -5.11 3.71 -8.33
C ILE A 114 -5.35 3.15 -6.93
N ALA A 115 -6.02 3.90 -6.05
CA ALA A 115 -6.31 3.43 -4.70
C ALA A 115 -7.19 2.16 -4.71
N TRP A 116 -8.15 2.07 -5.62
CA TRP A 116 -9.04 0.91 -5.75
C TRP A 116 -8.29 -0.34 -6.22
N GLU A 117 -7.50 -0.22 -7.27
CA GLU A 117 -6.77 -1.35 -7.84
C GLU A 117 -5.67 -1.83 -6.88
N GLU A 118 -4.88 -0.92 -6.31
CA GLU A 118 -3.74 -1.26 -5.46
C GLU A 118 -4.16 -1.75 -4.06
N PHE A 119 -5.10 -1.06 -3.40
CA PHE A 119 -5.42 -1.35 -2.00
C PHE A 119 -6.61 -2.29 -1.80
N PHE A 120 -7.65 -2.16 -2.63
CA PHE A 120 -8.87 -2.97 -2.47
C PHE A 120 -8.83 -4.24 -3.32
N SER A 121 -8.33 -4.13 -4.56
CA SER A 121 -8.29 -5.25 -5.49
C SER A 121 -6.96 -6.00 -5.50
N TYR A 122 -5.92 -5.47 -4.84
CA TYR A 122 -4.56 -6.01 -4.81
C TYR A 122 -4.02 -6.33 -6.21
N LYS A 123 -4.36 -5.49 -7.20
CA LYS A 123 -3.83 -5.59 -8.56
C LYS A 123 -2.62 -4.68 -8.71
N GLU A 124 -1.60 -5.19 -9.39
CA GLU A 124 -0.34 -4.53 -9.71
C GLU A 124 -0.52 -3.45 -10.82
N PHE A 125 -1.41 -2.48 -10.60
CA PHE A 125 -1.86 -1.53 -11.63
C PHE A 125 -0.80 -0.48 -11.97
N ILE A 126 -0.09 0.02 -10.95
CA ILE A 126 1.00 1.00 -11.11
C ILE A 126 2.37 0.44 -10.72
N ASP A 127 2.46 -0.84 -10.36
CA ASP A 127 3.71 -1.56 -10.08
C ASP A 127 4.83 -1.32 -11.10
N PRO A 128 4.58 -1.29 -12.42
CA PRO A 128 5.63 -1.04 -13.42
C PRO A 128 6.30 0.33 -13.30
N LEU A 129 5.74 1.29 -12.53
CA LEU A 129 6.39 2.57 -12.22
C LEU A 129 7.49 2.43 -11.17
N PHE A 130 7.52 1.31 -10.45
CA PHE A 130 8.50 1.01 -9.43
C PHE A 130 9.60 0.12 -9.99
N LYS A 131 10.69 -0.01 -9.24
CA LYS A 131 11.83 -0.84 -9.66
C LYS A 131 11.52 -2.32 -9.39
N GLU A 132 11.51 -3.13 -10.44
CA GLU A 132 11.51 -4.60 -10.36
C GLU A 132 12.78 -5.11 -9.66
N LYS A 133 12.63 -6.15 -8.84
CA LYS A 133 13.72 -6.85 -8.17
C LYS A 133 13.44 -8.34 -8.04
N ASP A 134 14.50 -9.10 -7.83
CA ASP A 134 14.44 -10.53 -7.56
C ASP A 134 14.06 -10.79 -6.09
N SER A 135 13.25 -11.82 -5.86
CA SER A 135 12.90 -12.41 -4.56
C SER A 135 12.77 -13.94 -4.75
N GLN A 136 12.45 -14.66 -3.67
CA GLN A 136 12.42 -16.11 -3.70
C GLN A 136 11.41 -16.72 -2.72
N ASN A 137 10.81 -17.83 -3.15
CA ASN A 137 10.12 -18.77 -2.26
C ASN A 137 11.06 -19.90 -1.86
N VAL A 138 10.78 -20.54 -0.72
CA VAL A 138 11.42 -21.80 -0.32
C VAL A 138 10.34 -22.87 -0.25
N ILE A 139 10.53 -23.96 -1.00
CA ILE A 139 9.54 -25.03 -1.12
C ILE A 139 10.21 -26.33 -0.71
N GLY A 140 9.72 -26.93 0.38
CA GLY A 140 10.05 -28.30 0.78
C GLY A 140 8.91 -29.25 0.40
N LYS A 141 9.26 -30.43 -0.11
CA LYS A 141 8.31 -31.49 -0.48
C LYS A 141 8.69 -32.79 0.21
N ILE A 142 7.71 -33.42 0.84
CA ILE A 142 7.80 -34.80 1.33
C ILE A 142 7.01 -35.66 0.34
N LYS A 143 7.66 -36.64 -0.27
CA LYS A 143 7.09 -37.50 -1.30
C LYS A 143 6.24 -38.60 -0.66
N PRO A 144 5.04 -38.87 -1.19
CA PRO A 144 4.28 -40.03 -0.76
C PRO A 144 4.97 -41.31 -1.24
N SER A 145 4.79 -42.40 -0.50
CA SER A 145 5.33 -43.71 -0.87
C SER A 145 4.53 -44.42 -1.99
N GLY A 146 3.43 -43.82 -2.48
CA GLY A 146 2.51 -44.42 -3.44
C GLY A 146 1.74 -43.37 -4.25
N GLU A 147 0.56 -43.73 -4.76
CA GLU A 147 -0.28 -42.81 -5.54
C GLU A 147 -0.69 -41.57 -4.72
N ILE A 148 -0.72 -40.42 -5.39
CA ILE A 148 -1.02 -39.13 -4.75
C ILE A 148 -2.54 -38.91 -4.75
N ASP A 149 -3.19 -39.25 -3.63
CA ASP A 149 -4.62 -38.98 -3.46
C ASP A 149 -4.92 -37.55 -2.97
N LYS A 150 -4.02 -36.97 -2.16
CA LYS A 150 -4.20 -35.67 -1.49
C LYS A 150 -2.87 -34.96 -1.30
N ILE A 151 -2.89 -33.63 -1.32
CA ILE A 151 -1.76 -32.75 -1.00
C ILE A 151 -2.12 -31.91 0.22
N ILE A 152 -1.25 -31.88 1.22
CA ILE A 152 -1.34 -30.97 2.36
C ILE A 152 -0.26 -29.90 2.18
N ILE A 153 -0.65 -28.63 2.22
CA ILE A 153 0.26 -27.50 2.06
C ILE A 153 0.30 -26.73 3.38
N PHE A 154 1.49 -26.61 3.96
CA PHE A 154 1.79 -25.67 5.03
C PHE A 154 2.54 -24.49 4.43
N SER A 155 2.04 -23.27 4.62
CA SER A 155 2.68 -22.07 4.09
C SER A 155 2.83 -21.00 5.17
N GLY A 156 3.88 -20.19 5.01
CA GLY A 156 4.19 -19.04 5.82
C GLY A 156 5.10 -18.09 5.03
N HIS A 157 5.19 -16.84 5.47
CA HIS A 157 6.06 -15.84 4.85
C HIS A 157 7.27 -15.59 5.77
N HIS A 158 8.46 -15.43 5.19
CA HIS A 158 9.71 -15.29 5.95
C HIS A 158 10.29 -13.87 5.89
N ASP A 159 9.78 -13.05 4.97
CA ASP A 159 10.04 -11.63 4.89
C ASP A 159 9.47 -10.90 6.11
N SER A 160 9.95 -9.68 6.32
CA SER A 160 9.46 -8.79 7.37
C SER A 160 8.86 -7.54 6.76
N ALA A 161 7.69 -7.14 7.27
CA ALA A 161 7.01 -5.94 6.82
C ALA A 161 7.84 -4.66 7.01
N LEU A 162 7.63 -3.69 6.12
CA LEU A 162 8.17 -2.35 6.28
C LEU A 162 7.62 -1.73 7.56
N GLN A 163 8.53 -1.15 8.34
CA GLN A 163 8.12 -0.45 9.55
C GLN A 163 7.24 0.78 9.23
N PHE A 164 6.03 0.81 9.76
CA PHE A 164 5.13 1.96 9.62
C PHE A 164 5.54 3.07 10.59
N ASN A 165 6.20 4.11 10.07
CA ASN A 165 6.71 5.21 10.90
C ASN A 165 5.58 5.95 11.66
N LEU A 166 4.45 6.21 11.00
CA LEU A 166 3.32 6.87 11.65
C LEU A 166 2.80 6.06 12.83
N LEU A 167 2.66 4.73 12.68
CA LEU A 167 2.28 3.86 13.78
C LEU A 167 3.32 3.87 14.90
N LYS A 168 4.62 3.82 14.56
CA LYS A 168 5.72 3.85 15.55
C LYS A 168 5.67 5.09 16.43
N TYR A 169 5.54 6.26 15.80
CA TYR A 169 5.70 7.55 16.49
C TYR A 169 4.39 8.07 17.07
N LEU A 170 3.27 7.92 16.36
CA LEU A 170 1.97 8.46 16.79
C LEU A 170 1.14 7.46 17.60
N LYS A 171 1.49 6.16 17.59
CA LYS A 171 0.65 5.09 18.16
C LYS A 171 -0.78 5.27 17.65
N HIS A 172 -1.80 5.21 18.50
CA HIS A 172 -3.20 5.42 18.15
C HIS A 172 -3.51 6.72 17.36
N GLY A 173 -2.66 7.75 17.45
CA GLY A 173 -2.80 8.97 16.64
C GLY A 173 -2.70 8.72 15.13
N TYR A 174 -2.06 7.62 14.70
CA TYR A 174 -2.00 7.22 13.29
C TYR A 174 -3.40 6.98 12.71
N VAL A 175 -4.33 6.47 13.51
CA VAL A 175 -5.71 6.19 13.10
C VAL A 175 -6.42 7.47 12.72
N ILE A 176 -6.22 8.54 13.50
CA ILE A 176 -6.77 9.87 13.23
C ILE A 176 -6.22 10.42 11.91
N VAL A 177 -4.90 10.31 11.69
CA VAL A 177 -4.25 10.74 10.44
C VAL A 177 -4.82 9.99 9.24
N ILE A 178 -4.98 8.67 9.32
CA ILE A 178 -5.54 7.87 8.23
C ILE A 178 -6.99 8.28 7.94
N PHE A 179 -7.85 8.37 8.96
CA PHE A 179 -9.26 8.69 8.73
C PHE A 179 -9.47 10.12 8.26
N LEU A 180 -8.70 11.09 8.76
CA LEU A 180 -8.76 12.46 8.23
C LEU A 180 -8.26 12.52 6.79
N GLY A 181 -7.15 11.83 6.46
CA GLY A 181 -6.63 11.78 5.10
C GLY A 181 -7.61 11.12 4.12
N LEU A 182 -8.18 9.96 4.49
CA LEU A 182 -9.20 9.27 3.70
C LEU A 182 -10.48 10.11 3.59
N GLY A 183 -10.92 10.74 4.67
CA GLY A 183 -12.07 11.64 4.68
C GLY A 183 -11.88 12.81 3.71
N THR A 184 -10.75 13.51 3.79
CA THR A 184 -10.40 14.57 2.84
C THR A 184 -10.34 14.04 1.42
N PHE A 185 -9.72 12.87 1.19
CA PHE A 185 -9.61 12.27 -0.14
C PHE A 185 -10.96 12.00 -0.79
N PHE A 186 -11.88 11.34 -0.09
CA PHE A 186 -13.22 11.02 -0.62
C PHE A 186 -14.11 12.25 -0.74
N LEU A 187 -14.11 13.15 0.25
CA LEU A 187 -14.87 14.39 0.18
C LEU A 187 -14.38 15.27 -0.96
N TRP A 188 -13.07 15.35 -1.17
CA TRP A 188 -12.50 16.10 -2.28
C TRP A 188 -12.81 15.47 -3.62
N PHE A 189 -12.79 14.13 -3.75
CA PHE A 189 -13.21 13.45 -4.98
C PHE A 189 -14.64 13.84 -5.36
N LEU A 190 -15.59 13.71 -4.44
CA LEU A 190 -16.98 14.09 -4.66
C LEU A 190 -17.11 15.58 -4.97
N GLY A 191 -16.44 16.44 -4.19
CA GLY A 191 -16.44 17.89 -4.39
C GLY A 191 -15.91 18.29 -5.76
N SER A 192 -14.77 17.74 -6.18
CA SER A 192 -14.16 18.01 -7.49
C SER A 192 -15.04 17.56 -8.64
N LEU A 193 -15.72 16.40 -8.50
CA LEU A 193 -16.60 15.86 -9.53
C LEU A 193 -17.85 16.72 -9.69
N ILE A 194 -18.50 17.06 -8.57
CA ILE A 194 -19.69 17.92 -8.57
C ILE A 194 -19.31 19.30 -9.09
N PHE A 195 -18.20 19.88 -8.63
CA PHE A 195 -17.70 21.16 -9.13
C PHE A 195 -17.40 21.11 -10.63
N GLY A 196 -16.80 20.03 -11.12
CA GLY A 196 -16.52 19.82 -12.54
C GLY A 196 -17.77 19.76 -13.38
N ILE A 197 -18.76 18.97 -12.95
CA ILE A 197 -20.08 18.88 -13.59
C ILE A 197 -20.74 20.26 -13.63
N ILE A 198 -20.83 20.94 -12.47
CA ILE A 198 -21.47 22.25 -12.41
C ILE A 198 -20.70 23.27 -13.25
N THR A 199 -19.37 23.30 -13.25
CA THR A 199 -18.61 24.25 -14.08
C THR A 199 -18.89 24.04 -15.58
N ILE A 200 -19.11 22.81 -16.02
CA ILE A 200 -19.52 22.51 -17.40
C ILE A 200 -20.94 23.01 -17.68
N PHE A 201 -21.88 22.84 -16.74
CA PHE A 201 -23.29 23.25 -16.90
C PHE A 201 -23.57 24.73 -16.57
N ALA A 202 -22.77 25.38 -15.73
CA ALA A 202 -22.97 26.74 -15.21
C ALA A 202 -22.76 27.82 -16.27
N PHE A 203 -22.06 27.50 -17.36
CA PHE A 203 -22.06 28.30 -18.60
C PHE A 203 -23.48 28.63 -19.08
N LEU A 204 -24.47 27.78 -18.79
CA LEU A 204 -25.87 28.02 -19.16
C LEU A 204 -26.65 28.89 -18.15
N LEU A 205 -26.18 29.03 -16.90
CA LEU A 205 -27.02 29.47 -15.77
C LEU A 205 -26.43 30.60 -14.89
N ASN A 206 -25.15 30.96 -15.04
CA ASN A 206 -24.49 32.13 -14.43
C ASN A 206 -24.62 32.25 -12.88
N PHE A 207 -24.34 31.16 -12.15
CA PHE A 207 -24.46 31.11 -10.68
C PHE A 207 -23.15 31.38 -9.94
N THR A 208 -22.91 32.64 -9.54
CA THR A 208 -21.74 33.02 -8.72
C THR A 208 -21.73 32.40 -7.31
N LEU A 209 -22.90 32.22 -6.70
CA LEU A 209 -23.05 31.65 -5.34
C LEU A 209 -22.46 30.24 -5.19
N ILE A 210 -22.43 29.47 -6.28
CA ILE A 210 -21.91 28.10 -6.27
C ILE A 210 -20.39 28.10 -6.10
N TYR A 211 -19.69 29.03 -6.77
CA TYR A 211 -18.23 29.12 -6.70
C TYR A 211 -17.75 29.46 -5.29
N ASP A 212 -18.45 30.37 -4.60
CA ASP A 212 -18.14 30.74 -3.21
C ASP A 212 -18.32 29.56 -2.25
N PHE A 213 -19.39 28.77 -2.42
CA PHE A 213 -19.61 27.57 -1.63
C PHE A 213 -18.46 26.57 -1.80
N PHE A 214 -18.08 26.25 -3.05
CA PHE A 214 -16.99 25.31 -3.32
C PHE A 214 -15.63 25.83 -2.86
N LEU A 215 -15.40 27.14 -2.94
CA LEU A 215 -14.17 27.76 -2.43
C LEU A 215 -14.07 27.57 -0.91
N ASN A 216 -15.14 27.88 -0.17
CA ASN A 216 -15.19 27.66 1.27
C ASN A 216 -15.00 26.19 1.63
N PHE A 217 -15.68 25.29 0.90
CA PHE A 217 -15.54 23.84 1.07
C PHE A 217 -14.09 23.37 0.86
N ALA A 218 -13.44 23.81 -0.21
CA ALA A 218 -12.06 23.45 -0.52
C ALA A 218 -11.08 23.98 0.53
N ILE A 219 -11.28 25.21 1.01
CA ILE A 219 -10.46 25.81 2.08
C ILE A 219 -10.56 25.00 3.37
N TRP A 220 -11.78 24.66 3.81
CA TRP A 220 -11.98 23.85 5.02
C TRP A 220 -11.38 22.46 4.89
N LEU A 221 -11.55 21.80 3.74
CA LEU A 221 -10.91 20.51 3.47
C LEU A 221 -9.39 20.60 3.47
N LEU A 222 -8.81 21.68 2.95
CA LEU A 222 -7.37 21.89 2.97
C LEU A 222 -6.87 22.11 4.40
N ILE A 223 -7.56 22.93 5.20
CA ILE A 223 -7.20 23.17 6.61
C ILE A 223 -7.19 21.86 7.40
N ILE A 224 -8.23 21.05 7.25
CA ILE A 224 -8.37 19.77 7.97
C ILE A 224 -7.41 18.72 7.42
N GLY A 225 -7.25 18.67 6.10
CA GLY A 225 -6.61 17.58 5.38
C GLY A 225 -5.12 17.77 5.09
N ALA A 226 -4.59 19.00 5.09
CA ALA A 226 -3.20 19.26 4.70
C ALA A 226 -2.20 18.53 5.59
N ILE A 227 -2.39 18.59 6.92
CA ILE A 227 -1.49 17.92 7.88
C ILE A 227 -1.58 16.39 7.73
N PRO A 228 -2.77 15.75 7.74
CA PRO A 228 -2.89 14.33 7.45
C PRO A 228 -2.26 13.90 6.13
N MET A 229 -2.53 14.62 5.04
CA MET A 229 -1.97 14.34 3.71
C MET A 229 -0.44 14.45 3.71
N LEU A 230 0.13 15.43 4.41
CA LEU A 230 1.58 15.55 4.55
C LEU A 230 2.17 14.34 5.29
N PHE A 231 1.55 13.89 6.37
CA PHE A 231 1.99 12.69 7.08
C PHE A 231 1.88 11.43 6.20
N LEU A 232 0.79 11.27 5.47
CA LEU A 232 0.59 10.14 4.55
C LEU A 232 1.55 10.21 3.34
N PHE A 233 1.99 11.39 2.92
CA PHE A 233 3.02 11.50 1.88
C PHE A 233 4.35 10.87 2.32
N PHE A 234 4.63 10.96 3.62
CA PHE A 234 5.78 10.32 4.26
C PHE A 234 5.43 8.98 4.93
N PHE A 235 4.33 8.33 4.54
CA PHE A 235 3.89 7.05 5.10
C PHE A 235 4.99 5.98 5.05
N VAL A 236 5.70 5.91 3.93
CA VAL A 236 6.93 5.15 3.74
C VAL A 236 8.12 6.11 3.70
N THR A 237 9.29 5.73 4.23
CA THR A 237 10.51 6.55 4.11
C THR A 237 11.04 6.53 2.66
N PRO A 238 11.40 7.69 2.05
CA PRO A 238 12.07 7.68 0.76
C PRO A 238 13.52 7.17 0.88
N GLY A 239 14.08 6.67 -0.22
CA GLY A 239 15.51 6.34 -0.30
C GLY A 239 15.86 4.87 -0.05
N LYS A 240 17.17 4.59 -0.08
CA LYS A 240 17.74 3.23 -0.08
C LYS A 240 17.51 2.47 1.22
N LYS A 241 17.45 3.17 2.37
CA LYS A 241 17.21 2.57 3.71
C LYS A 241 15.76 2.10 3.95
N ALA A 242 14.89 2.25 2.96
CA ALA A 242 13.55 1.68 2.98
C ALA A 242 13.47 0.35 2.21
N ASN A 243 14.64 -0.22 1.87
CA ASN A 243 14.85 -1.60 1.42
C ASN A 243 15.95 -2.21 2.29
#